data_AF-A0A971I5C9-F1
#
_entry.id   AF-A0A971I5C9-F1
#
_cell.length_a   1.000
_cell.length_b   1.000
_cell.length_c   1.000
_cell.angle_alpha   90.00
_cell.angle_beta   90.00
_cell.angle_gamma   90.00
#
_symmetry.space_group_name_H-M   'P 1'
#
loop_
_entity.id
_entity.type
_entity.pdbx_description
1 polymer ?
#
loop_
_entity_poly.entity_id
_entity_poly.type
_entity_poly.pdbx_seq_one_letter_code
_entity_poly.pdbx_strand_id
1 'polypeptide(L)'
;MDKKMKADRYGRKKKLIRTKRETMIIRAVIVLVILAAAFLVWYMIDSRSYVASVAGYRIEKYEYEFFLRQQILKSEQDWGISGKSDEEKEQYWLKTEGGQNPWEAAKNETLNTSKKYMIQLIKAREMGITVDNNVRNEVVQTLLLYQQQLGLSDSDFVMWVQQSTGVTLDQYRKILENTKVNDKFRSEYLKQYYKPAEITEEEIRAEYESNPEQYDSADISYIWLSKYDEMGTTLSQEEIDVKMDTAERILEKIRSGEDMDELIELYSEEGTEGSDLPPGKLTVNSSAYLQYPYFEDLFDYALKGKTGDSDIVDTDMVIFIVRVDRHTELDDVRGSVKSYLETTRETEWYNNELEKWNSDTRFNIIKNDTVYDSITYETYLKKK
;
A
#
# COMPACT_ATOMS: atom_id res chain seq x y z
N MET A 1 45.65 37.05 87.77
CA MET A 1 44.29 37.62 87.71
C MET A 1 43.95 37.86 86.25
N ASP A 2 42.86 37.22 85.78
CA ASP A 2 41.90 37.66 84.76
C ASP A 2 42.40 38.51 83.56
N LYS A 3 42.06 38.21 82.30
CA LYS A 3 40.76 37.74 81.80
C LYS A 3 40.89 37.23 80.35
N LYS A 4 40.00 36.30 80.01
CA LYS A 4 39.70 35.70 78.70
C LYS A 4 39.68 36.70 77.52
N MET A 5 40.12 36.25 76.34
CA MET A 5 39.24 36.12 75.16
C MET A 5 39.93 35.33 74.04
N LYS A 6 39.36 34.15 73.72
CA LYS A 6 39.58 33.46 72.43
C LYS A 6 38.90 34.29 71.34
N ALA A 7 39.63 34.60 70.27
CA ALA A 7 39.07 35.19 69.06
C ALA A 7 39.41 34.32 67.85
N ASP A 8 38.37 33.92 67.13
CA ASP A 8 38.36 33.07 65.96
C ASP A 8 39.26 33.58 64.83
N ARG A 9 40.17 32.72 64.34
CA ARG A 9 40.86 32.91 63.06
C ARG A 9 39.99 32.35 61.93
N TYR A 10 39.03 33.14 61.46
CA TYR A 10 38.37 32.90 60.17
C TYR A 10 39.24 33.48 59.05
N GLY A 11 39.79 32.61 58.19
CA GLY A 11 40.56 33.01 57.02
C GLY A 11 39.70 33.76 56.00
N ARG A 12 39.94 35.06 55.81
CA ARG A 12 39.36 35.84 54.69
C ARG A 12 40.00 35.40 53.37
N LYS A 13 39.27 34.65 52.54
CA LYS A 13 39.60 34.47 51.11
C LYS A 13 39.56 35.85 50.43
N LYS A 14 40.71 36.34 49.94
CA LYS A 14 40.79 37.55 49.11
C LYS A 14 39.96 37.34 47.84
N LYS A 15 38.92 38.14 47.62
CA LYS A 15 38.19 38.18 46.34
C LYS A 15 39.06 38.93 45.32
N LEU A 16 39.55 38.21 44.31
CA LEU A 16 40.20 38.80 43.14
C LEU A 16 39.21 39.71 42.40
N ILE A 17 39.52 41.01 42.31
CA ILE A 17 38.75 41.98 41.52
C ILE A 17 39.20 41.80 40.06
N ARG A 18 38.37 41.14 39.25
CA ARG A 18 38.64 40.94 37.81
C ARG A 18 38.56 42.27 37.07
N THR A 19 39.49 42.52 36.15
CA THR A 19 39.45 43.73 35.32
C THR A 19 38.30 43.65 34.30
N LYS A 20 37.83 44.80 33.80
CA LYS A 20 36.79 44.83 32.73
C LYS A 20 37.25 44.04 31.49
N ARG A 21 38.55 44.07 31.17
CA ARG A 21 39.17 43.33 30.06
C ARG A 21 39.14 41.82 30.29
N GLU A 22 39.50 41.33 31.47
CA GLU A 22 39.39 39.91 31.83
C GLU A 22 37.93 39.44 31.81
N THR A 23 37.00 40.27 32.28
CA THR A 23 35.57 39.96 32.23
C THR A 23 35.06 39.86 30.79
N MET A 24 35.52 40.72 29.88
CA MET A 24 35.18 40.63 28.44
C MET A 24 35.81 39.40 27.78
N ILE A 25 37.07 39.06 28.09
CA ILE A 25 37.72 37.86 27.57
C ILE A 25 37.00 36.60 28.04
N ILE A 26 36.65 36.52 29.33
CA ILE A 26 35.89 35.38 29.88
C ILE A 26 34.53 35.26 29.21
N ARG A 27 33.81 36.37 28.97
CA ARG A 27 32.53 36.35 28.25
C ARG A 27 32.69 35.88 26.80
N ALA A 28 33.72 36.35 26.09
CA ALA A 28 34.00 35.93 24.72
C ALA A 28 34.34 34.42 24.65
N VAL A 29 35.14 33.91 25.58
CA VAL A 29 35.46 32.48 25.68
C VAL A 29 34.21 31.65 25.99
N ILE A 30 33.35 32.10 26.91
CA ILE A 30 32.09 31.41 27.22
C ILE A 30 31.18 31.35 25.99
N VAL A 31 31.04 32.44 25.23
CA VAL A 31 30.24 32.46 23.99
C VAL A 31 30.81 31.51 22.94
N LEU A 32 32.13 31.50 22.74
CA LEU A 32 32.79 30.57 21.81
C LEU A 32 32.58 29.11 22.21
N VAL A 33 32.64 28.78 23.51
CA VAL A 33 32.38 27.43 24.01
C VAL A 33 30.92 27.03 23.77
N ILE A 34 29.96 27.94 23.99
CA ILE A 34 28.54 27.67 23.71
C ILE A 34 28.31 27.44 22.21
N LEU A 35 28.91 28.25 21.34
CA LEU A 35 28.81 28.09 19.89
C LEU A 35 29.45 26.79 19.42
N ALA A 36 30.61 26.42 19.96
CA ALA A 36 31.26 25.15 19.66
C ALA A 36 30.42 23.95 20.14
N ALA A 37 29.83 24.03 21.34
CA ALA A 37 28.93 23.01 21.85
C ALA A 37 27.65 22.89 21.00
N ALA A 38 27.03 24.01 20.61
CA ALA A 38 25.87 24.02 19.74
C ALA A 38 26.19 23.45 18.35
N PHE A 39 27.36 23.79 17.79
CA PHE A 39 27.83 23.23 16.53
C PHE A 39 28.09 21.72 16.63
N LEU A 40 28.70 21.24 17.72
CA LEU A 40 28.91 19.82 17.94
C LEU A 40 27.59 19.05 18.11
N VAL A 41 26.63 19.61 18.85
CA VAL A 41 25.28 19.03 18.98
C VAL A 41 24.58 18.98 17.62
N TRP A 42 24.61 20.08 16.87
CA TRP A 42 24.04 20.15 15.53
C TRP A 42 24.69 19.13 14.59
N TYR A 43 26.03 19.06 14.56
CA TYR A 43 26.78 18.10 13.74
C TYR A 43 26.44 16.66 14.11
N MET A 44 26.32 16.32 15.40
CA MET A 44 25.94 14.97 15.83
C MET A 44 24.50 14.61 15.45
N ILE A 45 23.57 15.55 15.49
CA ILE A 45 22.18 15.32 15.08
C ILE A 45 22.12 15.15 13.56
N ASP A 46 22.75 16.07 12.83
CA ASP A 46 22.80 16.09 11.36
C ASP A 46 23.49 14.84 10.79
N SER A 47 24.62 14.43 11.36
CA SER A 47 25.32 13.21 10.94
C SER A 47 24.53 11.93 11.20
N ARG A 48 23.49 11.98 12.03
CA ARG A 48 22.61 10.85 12.37
C ARG A 48 21.26 10.91 11.66
N SER A 49 20.99 11.96 10.87
CA SER A 49 19.67 12.18 10.27
C SER A 49 19.44 11.39 8.98
N TYR A 50 20.50 10.93 8.32
CA TYR A 50 20.43 10.31 6.98
C TYR A 50 21.16 8.97 6.93
N VAL A 51 20.65 8.04 6.11
CA VAL A 51 21.24 6.69 5.93
C VAL A 51 22.22 6.62 4.78
N ALA A 52 22.04 7.48 3.77
CA ALA A 52 22.89 7.54 2.60
C ALA A 52 22.67 8.86 1.84
N SER A 53 23.46 9.08 0.80
CA SER A 53 23.21 10.15 -0.16
C SER A 53 23.41 9.68 -1.60
N VAL A 54 22.75 10.37 -2.52
CA VAL A 54 22.73 10.11 -3.96
C VAL A 54 22.86 11.45 -4.68
N ALA A 55 23.90 11.63 -5.51
CA ALA A 55 24.20 12.90 -6.18
C ALA A 55 24.25 14.14 -5.25
N GLY A 56 24.67 13.95 -3.99
CA GLY A 56 24.72 15.01 -2.96
C GLY A 56 23.40 15.25 -2.21
N TYR A 57 22.33 14.53 -2.54
CA TYR A 57 21.04 14.59 -1.86
C TYR A 57 20.93 13.47 -0.83
N ARG A 58 20.47 13.80 0.37
CA ARG A 58 20.38 12.86 1.48
C ARG A 58 19.11 12.02 1.39
N ILE A 59 19.25 10.73 1.65
CA ILE A 59 18.15 9.82 1.97
C ILE A 59 17.99 9.89 3.48
N GLU A 60 16.97 10.60 3.94
CA GLU A 60 16.74 10.80 5.36
C GLU A 60 16.39 9.47 6.04
N LYS A 61 16.79 9.34 7.31
CA LYS A 61 16.62 8.12 8.10
C LYS A 61 15.14 7.75 8.23
N TYR A 62 14.26 8.73 8.45
CA TYR A 62 12.83 8.47 8.60
C TYR A 62 12.19 7.99 7.29
N GLU A 63 12.64 8.49 6.13
CA GLU A 63 12.15 8.02 4.81
C GLU A 63 12.59 6.58 4.58
N TYR A 64 13.86 6.27 4.87
CA TYR A 64 14.38 4.92 4.77
C TYR A 64 13.67 3.94 5.72
N GLU A 65 13.46 4.31 6.99
CA GLU A 65 12.76 3.46 7.96
C GLU A 65 11.30 3.22 7.58
N PHE A 66 10.64 4.22 6.99
CA PHE A 66 9.30 4.07 6.41
C PHE A 66 9.30 3.02 5.29
N PHE A 67 10.22 3.14 4.32
CA PHE A 67 10.31 2.17 3.22
C PHE A 67 10.74 0.78 3.68
N LEU A 68 11.65 0.69 4.65
CA LEU A 68 12.08 -0.58 5.23
C LEU A 68 10.90 -1.31 5.85
N ARG A 69 10.02 -0.59 6.55
CA ARG A 69 8.81 -1.18 7.10
C ARG A 69 7.89 -1.75 6.02
N GLN A 70 7.70 -1.03 4.91
CA GLN A 70 6.90 -1.54 3.79
C GLN A 70 7.54 -2.79 3.18
N GLN A 71 8.87 -2.81 3.03
CA GLN A 71 9.61 -3.96 2.54
C GLN A 71 9.42 -5.18 3.46
N ILE A 72 9.52 -4.99 4.77
CA ILE A 72 9.31 -6.05 5.77
C ILE A 72 7.89 -6.60 5.68
N LEU A 73 6.87 -5.75 5.67
CA LEU A 73 5.48 -6.18 5.57
C LEU A 73 5.21 -6.99 4.30
N LYS A 74 5.77 -6.54 3.17
CA LYS A 74 5.72 -7.27 1.90
C LYS A 74 6.42 -8.63 2.00
N SER A 75 7.66 -8.68 2.48
CA SER A 75 8.39 -9.94 2.64
C SER A 75 7.69 -10.92 3.58
N GLU A 76 7.09 -10.43 4.66
CA GLU A 76 6.31 -11.26 5.58
C GLU A 76 5.06 -11.84 4.92
N GLN A 77 4.40 -11.06 4.07
CA GLN A 77 3.27 -11.54 3.27
C GLN A 77 3.72 -12.58 2.23
N ASP A 78 4.79 -12.29 1.48
CA ASP A 78 5.33 -13.17 0.44
C ASP A 78 5.82 -14.52 1.02
N TRP A 79 6.33 -14.53 2.26
CA TRP A 79 6.73 -15.76 2.96
C TRP A 79 5.60 -16.43 3.75
N GLY A 80 4.39 -15.86 3.75
CA GLY A 80 3.25 -16.43 4.49
C GLY A 80 3.42 -16.38 6.02
N ILE A 81 4.22 -15.44 6.54
CA ILE A 81 4.49 -15.27 7.96
C ILE A 81 3.81 -14.04 8.58
N SER A 82 3.02 -13.29 7.80
CA SER A 82 2.35 -12.05 8.25
C SER A 82 1.52 -12.23 9.53
N GLY A 83 0.85 -13.37 9.69
CA GLY A 83 0.03 -13.72 10.85
C GLY A 83 0.75 -14.43 12.00
N LYS A 84 2.08 -14.59 11.94
CA LYS A 84 2.90 -15.28 12.96
C LYS A 84 3.24 -14.37 14.14
N SER A 85 3.67 -14.96 15.26
CA SER A 85 4.12 -14.19 16.43
C SER A 85 5.40 -13.38 16.14
N ASP A 86 5.69 -12.37 16.95
CA ASP A 86 6.90 -11.56 16.79
C ASP A 86 8.18 -12.41 16.99
N GLU A 87 8.15 -13.40 17.90
CA GLU A 87 9.23 -14.35 18.11
C GLU A 87 9.44 -15.26 16.89
N GLU A 88 8.36 -15.75 16.29
CA GLU A 88 8.44 -16.55 15.06
C GLU A 88 9.03 -15.72 13.92
N LYS A 89 8.56 -14.49 13.73
CA LYS A 89 9.09 -13.54 12.74
C LYS A 89 10.56 -13.24 12.96
N GLU A 90 10.98 -13.07 14.20
CA GLU A 90 12.39 -12.87 14.56
C GLU A 90 13.27 -14.04 14.09
N GLN A 91 12.81 -15.28 14.26
CA GLN A 91 13.55 -16.44 13.76
C GLN A 91 13.72 -16.40 12.25
N TYR A 92 12.72 -15.94 11.49
CA TYR A 92 12.84 -15.78 10.03
C TYR A 92 13.83 -14.69 9.65
N TRP A 93 13.72 -13.50 10.27
CA TRP A 93 14.54 -12.35 9.93
C TRP A 93 16.01 -12.50 10.32
N LEU A 94 16.30 -13.26 11.39
CA LEU A 94 17.65 -13.53 11.87
C LEU A 94 18.23 -14.85 11.33
N LYS A 95 17.45 -15.63 10.58
CA LYS A 95 17.92 -16.89 9.98
C LYS A 95 19.06 -16.60 9.01
N THR A 96 20.21 -17.24 9.20
CA THR A 96 21.30 -17.19 8.22
C THR A 96 21.42 -18.55 7.55
N GLU A 97 20.90 -18.68 6.32
CA GLU A 97 21.06 -19.88 5.49
C GLU A 97 21.83 -19.53 4.21
N GLY A 98 22.80 -20.37 3.84
CA GLY A 98 23.58 -20.16 2.61
C GLY A 98 24.41 -18.87 2.55
N GLY A 99 24.61 -18.18 3.68
CA GLY A 99 25.34 -16.91 3.75
C GLY A 99 24.50 -15.66 3.44
N GLN A 100 23.18 -15.81 3.26
CA GLN A 100 22.27 -14.69 3.09
C GLN A 100 21.51 -14.43 4.39
N ASN A 101 21.56 -13.19 4.87
CA ASN A 101 20.77 -12.72 6.00
C ASN A 101 19.54 -11.96 5.44
N PRO A 102 18.31 -12.43 5.67
CA PRO A 102 17.08 -11.81 5.18
C PRO A 102 16.94 -10.34 5.59
N TRP A 103 17.33 -9.99 6.82
CA TRP A 103 17.32 -8.61 7.30
C TRP A 103 18.25 -7.71 6.47
N GLU A 104 19.48 -8.16 6.22
CA GLU A 104 20.42 -7.38 5.41
C GLU A 104 20.00 -7.34 3.93
N ALA A 105 19.34 -8.38 3.41
CA ALA A 105 18.74 -8.37 2.08
C ALA A 105 17.64 -7.29 1.99
N ALA A 106 16.70 -7.26 2.94
CA ALA A 106 15.64 -6.26 3.00
C ALA A 106 16.19 -4.84 3.15
N LYS A 107 17.23 -4.62 3.96
CA LYS A 107 17.90 -3.32 4.07
C LYS A 107 18.53 -2.88 2.74
N ASN A 108 19.26 -3.77 2.07
CA ASN A 108 19.88 -3.47 0.78
C ASN A 108 18.82 -3.17 -0.30
N GLU A 109 17.74 -3.94 -0.34
CA GLU A 109 16.62 -3.70 -1.25
C GLU A 109 15.94 -2.36 -0.96
N THR A 110 15.69 -2.06 0.32
CA THR A 110 15.16 -0.76 0.75
C THR A 110 16.07 0.40 0.32
N LEU A 111 17.38 0.22 0.42
CA LEU A 111 18.36 1.25 0.02
C LEU A 111 18.31 1.49 -1.50
N ASN A 112 18.18 0.44 -2.30
CA ASN A 112 17.99 0.53 -3.75
C ASN A 112 16.66 1.21 -4.12
N THR A 113 15.56 0.84 -3.44
CA THR A 113 14.25 1.50 -3.62
C THR A 113 14.33 2.98 -3.23
N SER A 114 14.97 3.30 -2.12
CA SER A 114 15.19 4.68 -1.66
C SER A 114 16.04 5.49 -2.65
N LYS A 115 17.05 4.86 -3.27
CA LYS A 115 17.82 5.49 -4.36
C LYS A 115 16.92 5.83 -5.55
N LYS A 116 16.11 4.89 -6.05
CA LYS A 116 15.19 5.13 -7.17
C LYS A 116 14.18 6.23 -6.85
N TYR A 117 13.67 6.25 -5.63
CA TYR A 117 12.79 7.32 -5.12
C TYR A 117 13.49 8.69 -5.13
N MET A 118 14.73 8.75 -4.64
CA MET A 118 15.54 9.97 -4.61
C MET A 118 15.94 10.47 -6.01
N ILE A 119 16.27 9.56 -6.94
CA ILE A 119 16.57 9.91 -8.33
C ILE A 119 15.39 10.65 -8.96
N GLN A 120 14.16 10.17 -8.74
CA GLN A 120 12.95 10.83 -9.24
C GLN A 120 12.78 12.23 -8.64
N LEU A 121 13.05 12.43 -7.35
CA LEU A 121 13.01 13.76 -6.72
C LEU A 121 14.07 14.72 -7.29
N ILE A 122 15.28 14.21 -7.56
CA ILE A 122 16.35 15.00 -8.18
C ILE A 122 15.92 15.41 -9.58
N LYS A 123 15.38 14.47 -10.38
CA LYS A 123 14.88 14.71 -11.73
C LYS A 123 13.69 15.68 -11.75
N ALA A 124 12.76 15.54 -10.81
CA ALA A 124 11.66 16.49 -10.60
C ALA A 124 12.20 17.91 -10.42
N ARG A 125 13.21 18.06 -9.55
CA ARG A 125 13.86 19.36 -9.30
C ARG A 125 14.60 19.89 -10.53
N GLU A 126 15.27 19.03 -11.31
CA GLU A 126 15.88 19.40 -12.60
C GLU A 126 14.82 19.95 -13.57
N MET A 127 13.56 19.49 -13.49
CA MET A 127 12.41 20.00 -14.24
C MET A 127 11.65 21.16 -13.56
N GLY A 128 12.14 21.68 -12.42
CA GLY A 128 11.48 22.74 -11.67
C GLY A 128 10.24 22.30 -10.88
N ILE A 129 9.97 20.99 -10.80
CA ILE A 129 8.88 20.41 -10.01
C ILE A 129 9.38 20.21 -8.58
N THR A 130 8.73 20.87 -7.62
CA THR A 130 9.10 20.85 -6.20
C THR A 130 7.84 20.88 -5.32
N VAL A 131 8.01 20.76 -4.01
CA VAL A 131 6.89 20.89 -3.07
C VAL A 131 6.39 22.35 -3.05
N ASP A 132 5.28 22.59 -3.72
CA ASP A 132 4.56 23.86 -3.75
C ASP A 132 3.32 23.82 -2.85
N ASN A 133 2.53 24.90 -2.86
CA ASN A 133 1.31 24.99 -2.04
C ASN A 133 0.23 24.01 -2.49
N ASN A 134 0.17 23.65 -3.78
CA ASN A 134 -0.81 22.71 -4.29
C ASN A 134 -0.51 21.30 -3.77
N VAL A 135 0.77 20.88 -3.82
CA VAL A 135 1.23 19.60 -3.23
C VAL A 135 0.90 19.55 -1.75
N ARG A 136 1.20 20.60 -0.98
CA ARG A 136 0.89 20.65 0.46
C ARG A 136 -0.60 20.52 0.72
N ASN A 137 -1.43 21.23 -0.05
CA ASN A 137 -2.88 21.19 0.11
C ASN A 137 -3.45 19.80 -0.23
N GLU A 138 -3.00 19.18 -1.32
CA GLU A 138 -3.38 17.81 -1.70
C GLU A 138 -3.06 16.81 -0.58
N VAL A 139 -1.85 16.87 -0.01
CA VAL A 139 -1.44 15.99 1.09
C VAL A 139 -2.27 16.21 2.35
N VAL A 140 -2.58 17.47 2.70
CA VAL A 140 -3.48 17.78 3.82
C VAL A 140 -4.86 17.17 3.60
N GLN A 141 -5.42 17.28 2.39
CA GLN A 141 -6.72 16.68 2.08
C GLN A 141 -6.67 15.15 2.13
N THR A 142 -5.61 14.52 1.61
CA THR A 142 -5.42 13.07 1.72
C THR A 142 -5.39 12.60 3.17
N LEU A 143 -4.64 13.29 4.05
CA LEU A 143 -4.58 12.95 5.47
C LEU A 143 -5.94 13.13 6.17
N LEU A 144 -6.69 14.18 5.84
CA LEU A 144 -8.04 14.41 6.37
C LEU A 144 -9.02 13.32 5.93
N LEU A 145 -8.96 12.90 4.67
CA LEU A 145 -9.79 11.80 4.16
C LEU A 145 -9.50 10.49 4.88
N TYR A 146 -8.22 10.14 5.10
CA TYR A 146 -7.84 8.97 5.87
C TYR A 146 -8.36 9.04 7.31
N GLN A 147 -8.21 10.20 7.96
CA GLN A 147 -8.73 10.40 9.30
C GLN A 147 -10.25 10.20 9.38
N GLN A 148 -11.00 10.77 8.42
CA GLN A 148 -12.46 10.66 8.36
C GLN A 148 -12.93 9.24 8.08
N GLN A 149 -12.29 8.55 7.12
CA GLN A 149 -12.62 7.17 6.76
C GLN A 149 -12.40 6.22 7.95
N LEU A 150 -11.39 6.48 8.78
CA LEU A 150 -11.12 5.69 9.98
C LEU A 150 -11.95 6.13 11.20
N GLY A 151 -12.67 7.26 11.11
CA GLY A 151 -13.47 7.79 12.22
C GLY A 151 -12.64 8.20 13.45
N LEU A 152 -11.39 8.59 13.27
CA LEU A 152 -10.45 8.85 14.36
C LEU A 152 -10.41 10.32 14.79
N SER A 153 -10.25 10.55 16.10
CA SER A 153 -9.91 11.88 16.63
C SER A 153 -8.50 12.31 16.18
N ASP A 154 -8.17 13.60 16.28
CA ASP A 154 -6.83 14.10 15.90
C ASP A 154 -5.69 13.38 16.65
N SER A 155 -5.86 13.13 17.96
CA SER A 155 -4.85 12.44 18.76
C SER A 155 -4.73 10.96 18.37
N ASP A 156 -5.85 10.30 18.12
CA ASP A 156 -5.85 8.88 17.74
C ASP A 156 -5.28 8.70 16.33
N PHE A 157 -5.53 9.65 15.43
CA PHE A 157 -4.94 9.64 14.10
C PHE A 157 -3.42 9.79 14.12
N VAL A 158 -2.89 10.68 14.97
CA VAL A 158 -1.42 10.82 15.16
C VAL A 158 -0.81 9.51 15.65
N MET A 159 -1.43 8.86 16.64
CA MET A 159 -0.98 7.56 17.14
C MET A 159 -1.08 6.48 16.08
N TRP A 160 -2.19 6.43 15.35
CA TRP A 160 -2.42 5.48 14.27
C TRP A 160 -1.36 5.62 13.18
N VAL A 161 -1.04 6.85 12.73
CA VAL A 161 0.03 7.08 11.74
C VAL A 161 1.36 6.57 12.26
N GLN A 162 1.72 6.87 13.51
CA GLN A 162 2.96 6.39 14.08
C GLN A 162 3.01 4.86 14.16
N GLN A 163 1.92 4.22 14.60
CA GLN A 163 1.82 2.77 14.70
C GLN A 163 1.74 2.07 13.34
N SER A 164 1.16 2.68 12.30
CA SER A 164 0.99 2.07 10.97
C SER A 164 2.15 2.32 10.03
N THR A 165 2.88 3.43 10.21
CA THR A 165 3.99 3.84 9.32
C THR A 165 5.37 3.76 9.98
N GLY A 166 5.45 3.80 11.32
CA GLY A 166 6.71 3.82 12.07
C GLY A 166 7.37 5.20 12.14
N VAL A 167 6.72 6.24 11.61
CA VAL A 167 7.22 7.63 11.59
C VAL A 167 6.17 8.58 12.18
N THR A 168 6.60 9.77 12.60
CA THR A 168 5.67 10.79 13.11
C THR A 168 4.77 11.35 12.01
N LEU A 169 3.64 11.95 12.36
CA LEU A 169 2.73 12.58 11.38
C LEU A 169 3.42 13.64 10.51
N ASP A 170 4.36 14.43 11.07
CA ASP A 170 5.12 15.43 10.30
C ASP A 170 6.08 14.78 9.28
N GLN A 171 6.75 13.71 9.68
CA GLN A 171 7.62 12.93 8.78
C GLN A 171 6.81 12.24 7.69
N TYR A 172 5.67 11.65 8.06
CA TYR A 172 4.77 11.02 7.10
C TYR A 172 4.24 12.04 6.08
N ARG A 173 3.85 13.24 6.52
CA ARG A 173 3.46 14.33 5.63
C ARG A 173 4.56 14.68 4.62
N LYS A 174 5.81 14.82 5.06
CA LYS A 174 6.95 15.09 4.16
C LYS A 174 7.17 13.96 3.14
N ILE A 175 7.01 12.70 3.56
CA ILE A 175 7.06 11.56 2.66
C ILE A 175 5.95 11.68 1.60
N LEU A 176 4.70 11.95 2.01
CA LEU A 176 3.59 12.11 1.08
C LEU A 176 3.79 13.30 0.12
N GLU A 177 4.33 14.42 0.59
CA GLU A 177 4.68 15.57 -0.25
C GLU A 177 5.71 15.20 -1.32
N ASN A 178 6.77 14.49 -0.92
CA ASN A 178 7.80 14.02 -1.84
C ASN A 178 7.23 12.96 -2.82
N THR A 179 6.38 12.04 -2.37
CA THR A 179 5.68 11.09 -3.24
C THR A 179 4.82 11.81 -4.28
N LYS A 180 4.08 12.86 -3.88
CA LYS A 180 3.29 13.66 -4.82
C LYS A 180 4.14 14.43 -5.82
N VAL A 181 5.32 14.89 -5.41
CA VAL A 181 6.30 15.48 -6.36
C VAL A 181 6.76 14.43 -7.37
N ASN A 182 7.04 13.20 -6.95
CA ASN A 182 7.39 12.10 -7.85
C ASN A 182 6.23 11.73 -8.80
N ASP A 183 4.99 11.68 -8.32
CA ASP A 183 3.79 11.44 -9.15
C ASP A 183 3.66 12.52 -10.24
N LYS A 184 3.79 13.80 -9.86
CA LYS A 184 3.74 14.95 -10.78
C LYS A 184 4.89 14.88 -11.78
N PHE A 185 6.10 14.58 -11.32
CA PHE A 185 7.26 14.41 -12.20
C PHE A 185 7.04 13.28 -13.21
N ARG A 186 6.59 12.09 -12.77
CA ARG A 186 6.29 10.98 -13.69
C ARG A 186 5.30 11.41 -14.76
N SER A 187 4.19 12.06 -14.38
CA SER A 187 3.19 12.53 -15.34
C SER A 187 3.76 13.54 -16.35
N GLU A 188 4.49 14.56 -15.89
CA GLU A 188 5.07 15.57 -16.80
C GLU A 188 6.20 15.00 -17.66
N TYR A 189 7.03 14.10 -17.12
CA TYR A 189 8.09 13.43 -17.86
C TYR A 189 7.50 12.55 -18.98
N LEU A 190 6.45 11.78 -18.68
CA LEU A 190 5.74 10.99 -19.68
C LEU A 190 5.16 11.89 -20.78
N LYS A 191 4.45 12.97 -20.44
CA LYS A 191 3.90 13.92 -21.43
C LYS A 191 4.98 14.50 -22.37
N GLN A 192 6.17 14.75 -21.84
CA GLN A 192 7.25 15.39 -22.60
C GLN A 192 8.05 14.41 -23.46
N TYR A 193 8.27 13.18 -22.98
CA TYR A 193 9.27 12.27 -23.55
C TYR A 193 8.70 10.93 -24.04
N TYR A 194 7.55 10.49 -23.53
CA TYR A 194 6.93 9.26 -23.99
C TYR A 194 6.15 9.50 -25.29
N LYS A 195 6.52 8.74 -26.33
CA LYS A 195 5.85 8.76 -27.63
C LYS A 195 5.46 7.32 -27.96
N PRO A 196 4.27 6.87 -27.55
CA PRO A 196 3.83 5.50 -27.81
C PRO A 196 3.68 5.27 -29.31
N ALA A 197 4.05 4.06 -29.75
CA ALA A 197 3.54 3.54 -31.02
C ALA A 197 2.05 3.22 -30.87
N GLU A 198 1.30 3.35 -31.96
CA GLU A 198 -0.10 2.95 -32.01
C GLU A 198 -0.23 1.46 -31.66
N ILE A 199 -1.26 1.13 -30.87
CA ILE A 199 -1.63 -0.25 -30.59
C ILE A 199 -2.33 -0.82 -31.81
N THR A 200 -1.79 -1.90 -32.35
CA THR A 200 -2.34 -2.62 -33.50
C THR A 200 -3.49 -3.54 -33.10
N GLU A 201 -4.34 -3.89 -34.06
CA GLU A 201 -5.44 -4.84 -33.84
C GLU A 201 -4.91 -6.25 -33.52
N GLU A 202 -3.76 -6.62 -34.10
CA GLU A 202 -3.08 -7.87 -33.82
C GLU A 202 -2.59 -7.96 -32.36
N GLU A 203 -2.07 -6.86 -31.81
CA GLU A 203 -1.67 -6.81 -30.39
C GLU A 203 -2.86 -6.92 -29.45
N ILE A 204 -3.96 -6.23 -29.76
CA ILE A 204 -5.21 -6.31 -28.99
C ILE A 204 -5.72 -7.75 -28.95
N ARG A 205 -5.77 -8.41 -30.12
CA ARG A 205 -6.21 -9.79 -30.21
C ARG A 205 -5.29 -10.74 -29.44
N ALA A 206 -3.98 -10.60 -29.62
CA ALA A 206 -2.99 -11.46 -28.96
C ALA A 206 -3.10 -11.35 -27.43
N GLU A 207 -3.26 -10.14 -26.89
CA GLU A 207 -3.43 -9.89 -25.45
C GLU A 207 -4.70 -10.54 -24.90
N TYR A 208 -5.83 -10.35 -25.59
CA TYR A 208 -7.11 -10.97 -25.20
C TYR A 208 -7.04 -12.50 -25.23
N GLU A 209 -6.43 -13.07 -26.26
CA GLU A 209 -6.28 -14.54 -26.40
C GLU A 209 -5.28 -15.12 -25.40
N SER A 210 -4.25 -14.37 -24.99
CA SER A 210 -3.25 -14.85 -24.02
C SER A 210 -3.70 -14.78 -22.57
N ASN A 211 -4.60 -13.85 -22.25
CA ASN A 211 -5.07 -13.60 -20.87
C ASN A 211 -6.61 -13.61 -20.79
N PRO A 212 -7.30 -14.69 -21.23
CA PRO A 212 -8.76 -14.70 -21.31
C PRO A 212 -9.40 -14.44 -19.94
N GLU A 213 -8.89 -15.03 -18.86
CA GLU A 213 -9.40 -14.85 -17.49
C GLU A 213 -9.41 -13.38 -17.01
N GLN A 214 -8.54 -12.53 -17.55
CA GLN A 214 -8.49 -11.11 -17.20
C GLN A 214 -9.66 -10.32 -17.79
N TYR A 215 -10.18 -10.77 -18.94
CA TYR A 215 -11.19 -10.05 -19.72
C TYR A 215 -12.53 -10.80 -19.82
N ASP A 216 -12.54 -12.08 -19.46
CA ASP A 216 -13.72 -12.93 -19.54
C ASP A 216 -14.75 -12.53 -18.48
N SER A 217 -15.99 -12.51 -18.93
CA SER A 217 -17.14 -12.38 -18.08
C SER A 217 -18.34 -13.03 -18.73
N ALA A 218 -19.24 -13.53 -17.90
CA ALA A 218 -20.47 -14.18 -18.33
C ALA A 218 -21.68 -13.39 -17.83
N ASP A 219 -22.56 -13.01 -18.74
CA ASP A 219 -23.91 -12.58 -18.39
C ASP A 219 -24.74 -13.84 -18.14
N ILE A 220 -25.30 -13.96 -16.93
CA ILE A 220 -26.13 -15.07 -16.52
C ILE A 220 -27.52 -14.61 -16.13
N SER A 221 -28.49 -15.47 -16.39
CA SER A 221 -29.81 -15.41 -15.78
C SER A 221 -29.96 -16.57 -14.81
N TYR A 222 -30.55 -16.33 -13.64
CA TYR A 222 -30.70 -17.34 -12.60
C TYR A 222 -32.02 -17.23 -11.85
N ILE A 223 -32.50 -18.37 -11.34
CA ILE A 223 -33.61 -18.45 -10.39
C ILE A 223 -33.03 -18.84 -9.04
N TRP A 224 -33.40 -18.09 -8.01
CA TRP A 224 -32.93 -18.25 -6.64
C TRP A 224 -33.95 -19.05 -5.82
N LEU A 225 -33.58 -20.20 -5.29
CA LEU A 225 -34.38 -20.92 -4.30
C LEU A 225 -33.62 -20.99 -2.96
N SER A 226 -34.15 -20.33 -1.93
CA SER A 226 -33.51 -20.22 -0.61
C SER A 226 -33.56 -21.54 0.17
N LYS A 227 -32.45 -21.91 0.82
CA LYS A 227 -32.42 -22.99 1.83
C LYS A 227 -32.77 -22.50 3.25
N TYR A 228 -33.22 -21.26 3.37
CA TYR A 228 -33.65 -20.64 4.62
C TYR A 228 -35.09 -20.15 4.56
N ASP A 229 -35.77 -20.19 5.69
CA ASP A 229 -37.08 -19.56 5.88
C ASP A 229 -36.99 -18.03 6.06
N GLU A 230 -38.14 -17.37 6.17
CA GLU A 230 -38.24 -15.92 6.37
C GLU A 230 -37.57 -15.42 7.67
N MET A 231 -37.33 -16.31 8.63
CA MET A 231 -36.65 -15.99 9.89
C MET A 231 -35.14 -16.25 9.84
N GLY A 232 -34.62 -16.71 8.70
CA GLY A 232 -33.21 -17.05 8.50
C GLY A 232 -32.82 -18.42 9.09
N THR A 233 -33.80 -19.28 9.37
CA THR A 233 -33.55 -20.65 9.85
C THR A 233 -33.40 -21.60 8.67
N THR A 234 -32.40 -22.48 8.70
CA THR A 234 -32.23 -23.50 7.66
C THR A 234 -33.45 -24.42 7.59
N LEU A 235 -33.94 -24.64 6.37
CA LEU A 235 -35.05 -25.54 6.10
C LEU A 235 -34.69 -26.99 6.42
N SER A 236 -35.71 -27.84 6.61
CA SER A 236 -35.51 -29.28 6.75
C SER A 236 -35.03 -29.91 5.43
N GLN A 237 -34.41 -31.08 5.51
CA GLN A 237 -33.96 -31.80 4.31
C GLN A 237 -35.12 -32.11 3.36
N GLU A 238 -36.30 -32.46 3.90
CA GLU A 238 -37.50 -32.75 3.09
C GLU A 238 -37.97 -31.50 2.32
N GLU A 239 -37.87 -30.31 2.90
CA GLU A 239 -38.19 -29.04 2.21
C GLU A 239 -37.13 -28.67 1.14
N ILE A 240 -35.86 -28.95 1.42
CA ILE A 240 -34.76 -28.75 0.45
C ILE A 240 -34.93 -29.71 -0.74
N ASP A 241 -35.30 -30.97 -0.50
CA ASP A 241 -35.54 -31.96 -1.56
C ASP A 241 -36.71 -31.53 -2.47
N VAL A 242 -37.79 -30.96 -1.90
CA VAL A 242 -38.91 -30.39 -2.68
C VAL A 242 -38.47 -29.20 -3.54
N LYS A 243 -37.56 -28.37 -3.04
CA LYS A 243 -36.96 -27.28 -3.83
C LYS A 243 -36.07 -27.84 -4.94
N MET A 244 -35.33 -28.91 -4.70
CA MET A 244 -34.54 -29.60 -5.73
C MET A 244 -35.43 -30.19 -6.84
N ASP A 245 -36.52 -30.88 -6.49
CA ASP A 245 -37.51 -31.36 -7.47
C ASP A 245 -38.14 -30.20 -8.29
N THR A 246 -38.26 -29.02 -7.67
CA THR A 246 -38.71 -27.82 -8.36
C THR A 246 -37.65 -27.27 -9.29
N ALA A 247 -36.39 -27.24 -8.85
CA ALA A 247 -35.24 -26.85 -9.66
C ALA A 247 -35.09 -27.72 -10.91
N GLU A 248 -35.22 -29.05 -10.78
CA GLU A 248 -35.16 -29.99 -11.92
C GLU A 248 -36.24 -29.69 -12.97
N ARG A 249 -37.48 -29.47 -12.54
CA ARG A 249 -38.59 -29.11 -13.45
C ARG A 249 -38.35 -27.77 -14.13
N ILE A 250 -37.84 -26.77 -13.41
CA ILE A 250 -37.51 -25.46 -13.98
C ILE A 250 -36.37 -25.60 -15.01
N LEU A 251 -35.35 -26.40 -14.71
CA LEU A 251 -34.24 -26.65 -15.63
C LEU A 251 -34.73 -27.29 -16.95
N GLU A 252 -35.66 -28.24 -16.89
CA GLU A 252 -36.29 -28.81 -18.10
C GLU A 252 -37.02 -27.75 -18.94
N LYS A 253 -37.69 -26.78 -18.29
CA LYS A 253 -38.37 -25.67 -18.96
C LYS A 253 -37.37 -24.74 -19.66
N ILE A 254 -36.27 -24.39 -18.98
CA ILE A 254 -35.17 -23.60 -19.56
C ILE A 254 -34.59 -24.31 -20.79
N ARG A 255 -34.29 -25.61 -20.67
CA ARG A 255 -33.76 -26.44 -21.78
C ARG A 255 -34.74 -26.60 -22.93
N SER A 256 -36.05 -26.47 -22.66
CA SER A 256 -37.10 -26.48 -23.67
C SER A 256 -37.29 -25.10 -24.35
N GLY A 257 -36.56 -24.08 -23.91
CA GLY A 257 -36.58 -22.74 -24.48
C GLY A 257 -37.70 -21.84 -23.95
N GLU A 258 -38.25 -22.13 -22.76
CA GLU A 258 -39.15 -21.18 -22.08
C GLU A 258 -38.41 -19.87 -21.75
N ASP A 259 -39.15 -18.76 -21.68
CA ASP A 259 -38.59 -17.44 -21.45
C ASP A 259 -38.04 -17.33 -20.02
N MET A 260 -36.80 -16.88 -19.90
CA MET A 260 -36.11 -16.86 -18.61
C MET A 260 -36.64 -15.76 -17.69
N ASP A 261 -37.06 -14.62 -18.25
CA ASP A 261 -37.60 -13.51 -17.45
C ASP A 261 -38.95 -13.91 -16.85
N GLU A 262 -39.80 -14.62 -17.61
CA GLU A 262 -41.05 -15.21 -17.09
C GLU A 262 -40.79 -16.25 -15.99
N LEU A 263 -39.79 -17.12 -16.16
CA LEU A 263 -39.44 -18.13 -15.14
C LEU A 263 -38.86 -17.49 -13.87
N ILE A 264 -38.05 -16.43 -14.00
CA ILE A 264 -37.54 -15.66 -12.87
C ILE A 264 -38.68 -15.02 -12.09
N GLU A 265 -39.60 -14.33 -12.76
CA GLU A 265 -40.74 -13.67 -12.11
C GLU A 265 -41.63 -14.69 -11.37
N LEU A 266 -41.81 -15.88 -11.93
CA LEU A 266 -42.71 -16.89 -11.37
C LEU A 266 -42.10 -17.69 -10.22
N TYR A 267 -40.79 -17.96 -10.26
CA TYR A 267 -40.16 -18.94 -9.36
C TYR A 267 -39.06 -18.40 -8.47
N SER A 268 -38.46 -17.23 -8.77
CA SER A 268 -37.34 -16.73 -7.97
C SER A 268 -37.80 -16.19 -6.62
N GLU A 269 -37.11 -16.62 -5.56
CA GLU A 269 -37.32 -16.19 -4.17
C GLU A 269 -36.34 -15.07 -3.76
N GLU A 270 -35.61 -14.52 -4.73
CA GLU A 270 -34.67 -13.43 -4.49
C GLU A 270 -35.38 -12.16 -4.02
N GLY A 271 -34.96 -11.64 -2.87
CA GLY A 271 -35.45 -10.37 -2.35
C GLY A 271 -34.91 -9.19 -3.17
N THR A 272 -35.78 -8.25 -3.52
CA THR A 272 -35.41 -7.03 -4.26
C THR A 272 -35.08 -5.84 -3.35
N GLU A 273 -35.05 -6.02 -2.03
CA GLU A 273 -34.84 -4.92 -1.09
C GLU A 273 -33.37 -4.48 -1.05
N GLY A 274 -33.10 -3.26 -1.52
CA GLY A 274 -31.79 -2.60 -1.39
C GLY A 274 -30.80 -2.88 -2.53
N SER A 275 -31.22 -3.54 -3.62
CA SER A 275 -30.42 -3.74 -4.83
C SER A 275 -30.96 -2.93 -6.00
N ASP A 276 -30.07 -2.23 -6.72
CA ASP A 276 -30.39 -1.57 -8.00
C ASP A 276 -30.30 -2.55 -9.19
N LEU A 277 -29.87 -3.80 -8.96
CA LEU A 277 -29.79 -4.83 -9.99
C LEU A 277 -31.13 -5.56 -10.13
N PRO A 278 -31.58 -5.84 -11.37
CA PRO A 278 -32.77 -6.64 -11.59
C PRO A 278 -32.56 -8.05 -11.01
N PRO A 279 -33.55 -8.60 -10.27
CA PRO A 279 -33.44 -9.95 -9.73
C PRO A 279 -33.25 -10.97 -10.85
N GLY A 280 -32.49 -12.01 -10.56
CA GLY A 280 -32.23 -13.13 -11.45
C GLY A 280 -31.29 -12.83 -12.61
N LYS A 281 -30.54 -11.71 -12.60
CA LYS A 281 -29.53 -11.40 -13.63
C LYS A 281 -28.24 -10.89 -13.01
N LEU A 282 -27.10 -11.38 -13.51
CA LEU A 282 -25.77 -11.00 -13.03
C LEU A 282 -24.74 -11.07 -14.15
N THR A 283 -23.80 -10.12 -14.17
CA THR A 283 -22.55 -10.26 -14.93
C THR A 283 -21.46 -10.75 -13.99
N VAL A 284 -20.97 -11.98 -14.22
CA VAL A 284 -19.91 -12.61 -13.44
C VAL A 284 -18.57 -12.33 -14.12
N ASN A 285 -17.58 -11.87 -13.37
CA ASN A 285 -16.19 -11.70 -13.82
C ASN A 285 -15.22 -12.15 -12.71
N SER A 286 -13.91 -12.11 -12.97
CA SER A 286 -12.87 -12.53 -12.02
C SER A 286 -12.90 -11.79 -10.66
N SER A 287 -13.52 -10.61 -10.57
CA SER A 287 -13.68 -9.87 -9.31
C SER A 287 -14.96 -10.20 -8.54
N ALA A 288 -15.89 -10.98 -9.12
CA ALA A 288 -17.15 -11.34 -8.47
C ALA A 288 -16.93 -12.09 -7.14
N TYR A 289 -15.90 -12.94 -7.07
CA TYR A 289 -15.51 -13.66 -5.85
C TYR A 289 -15.15 -12.73 -4.67
N LEU A 290 -14.68 -11.50 -4.94
CA LEU A 290 -14.38 -10.53 -3.89
C LEU A 290 -15.64 -9.92 -3.28
N GLN A 291 -16.72 -9.84 -4.06
CA GLN A 291 -17.99 -9.26 -3.64
C GLN A 291 -18.87 -10.31 -2.96
N TYR A 292 -18.88 -11.53 -3.49
CA TYR A 292 -19.73 -12.62 -3.02
C TYR A 292 -18.95 -13.94 -2.91
N PRO A 293 -18.06 -14.07 -1.91
CA PRO A 293 -17.17 -15.24 -1.78
C PRO A 293 -17.93 -16.57 -1.57
N TYR A 294 -19.21 -16.53 -1.18
CA TYR A 294 -20.02 -17.71 -0.91
C TYR A 294 -20.70 -18.30 -2.15
N PHE A 295 -20.59 -17.66 -3.31
CA PHE A 295 -21.17 -18.12 -4.59
C PHE A 295 -20.09 -18.56 -5.58
N GLU A 296 -18.97 -19.08 -5.08
CA GLU A 296 -17.83 -19.57 -5.88
C GLU A 296 -18.30 -20.56 -6.96
N ASP A 297 -19.11 -21.55 -6.59
CA ASP A 297 -19.60 -22.58 -7.53
C ASP A 297 -20.46 -22.01 -8.65
N LEU A 298 -21.25 -20.97 -8.38
CA LEU A 298 -22.06 -20.28 -9.39
C LEU A 298 -21.17 -19.52 -10.37
N PHE A 299 -20.15 -18.84 -9.85
CA PHE A 299 -19.22 -18.06 -10.66
C PHE A 299 -18.34 -18.96 -11.52
N ASP A 300 -17.89 -20.08 -10.95
CA ASP A 300 -17.15 -21.12 -11.65
C ASP A 300 -17.97 -21.72 -12.80
N TYR A 301 -19.24 -22.04 -12.55
CA TYR A 301 -20.15 -22.52 -13.58
C TYR A 301 -20.31 -21.47 -14.70
N ALA A 302 -20.58 -20.22 -14.32
CA ALA A 302 -20.80 -19.12 -15.26
C ALA A 302 -19.60 -18.87 -16.17
N LEU A 303 -18.39 -18.83 -15.62
CA LEU A 303 -17.17 -18.53 -16.37
C LEU A 303 -16.64 -19.72 -17.19
N LYS A 304 -16.89 -20.96 -16.76
CA LYS A 304 -16.47 -22.17 -17.50
C LYS A 304 -17.49 -22.64 -18.54
N GLY A 305 -18.75 -22.24 -18.38
CA GLY A 305 -19.85 -22.59 -19.27
C GLY A 305 -19.70 -21.96 -20.66
N LYS A 306 -20.63 -22.30 -21.54
CA LYS A 306 -20.80 -21.66 -22.84
C LYS A 306 -22.16 -20.99 -22.90
N THR A 307 -22.30 -20.01 -23.79
CA THR A 307 -23.60 -19.42 -24.09
C THR A 307 -24.64 -20.49 -24.41
N GLY A 308 -25.74 -20.46 -23.65
CA GLY A 308 -26.85 -21.42 -23.71
C GLY A 308 -26.75 -22.55 -22.69
N ASP A 309 -25.61 -22.78 -22.04
CA ASP A 309 -25.47 -23.81 -21.02
C ASP A 309 -26.37 -23.47 -19.82
N SER A 310 -27.14 -24.44 -19.37
CA SER A 310 -28.01 -24.32 -18.20
C SER A 310 -27.90 -25.51 -17.26
N ASP A 311 -27.79 -25.26 -15.96
CA ASP A 311 -27.68 -26.29 -14.93
C ASP A 311 -28.20 -25.81 -13.57
N ILE A 312 -28.27 -26.75 -12.62
CA ILE A 312 -28.52 -26.45 -11.21
C ILE A 312 -27.18 -26.34 -10.50
N VAL A 313 -26.96 -25.22 -9.82
CA VAL A 313 -25.81 -25.01 -8.93
C VAL A 313 -26.31 -24.99 -7.50
N ASP A 314 -26.03 -26.07 -6.78
CA ASP A 314 -26.42 -26.24 -5.39
C ASP A 314 -25.33 -25.73 -4.45
N THR A 315 -25.62 -24.65 -3.71
CA THR A 315 -24.71 -24.06 -2.71
C THR A 315 -25.21 -24.33 -1.29
N ASP A 316 -24.42 -23.98 -0.28
CA ASP A 316 -24.84 -24.11 1.12
C ASP A 316 -26.10 -23.29 1.46
N MET A 317 -26.36 -22.22 0.72
CA MET A 317 -27.40 -21.24 1.04
C MET A 317 -28.58 -21.22 0.05
N VAL A 318 -28.30 -21.53 -1.21
CA VAL A 318 -29.19 -21.30 -2.35
C VAL A 318 -29.05 -22.43 -3.35
N ILE A 319 -30.17 -22.87 -3.91
CA ILE A 319 -30.19 -23.67 -5.14
C ILE A 319 -30.41 -22.69 -6.29
N PHE A 320 -29.39 -22.51 -7.12
CA PHE A 320 -29.50 -21.71 -8.34
C PHE A 320 -29.91 -22.59 -9.51
N ILE A 321 -30.88 -22.14 -10.30
CA ILE A 321 -31.10 -22.67 -11.64
C ILE A 321 -30.62 -21.59 -12.61
N VAL A 322 -29.49 -21.83 -13.26
CA VAL A 322 -28.74 -20.80 -13.99
C VAL A 322 -28.65 -21.14 -15.47
N ARG A 323 -28.69 -20.11 -16.31
CA ARG A 323 -28.36 -20.16 -17.73
C ARG A 323 -27.29 -19.11 -18.04
N VAL A 324 -26.27 -19.52 -18.78
CA VAL A 324 -25.27 -18.59 -19.34
C VAL A 324 -25.88 -17.94 -20.58
N ASP A 325 -26.21 -16.65 -20.51
CA ASP A 325 -26.85 -15.93 -21.60
C ASP A 325 -25.84 -15.50 -22.66
N ARG A 326 -24.64 -15.09 -22.24
CA ARG A 326 -23.61 -14.55 -23.13
C ARG A 326 -22.24 -14.56 -22.46
N HIS A 327 -21.20 -14.88 -23.21
CA HIS A 327 -19.82 -14.57 -22.82
C HIS A 327 -19.34 -13.29 -23.48
N THR A 328 -18.44 -12.61 -22.79
CA THR A 328 -17.72 -11.46 -23.32
C THR A 328 -16.85 -11.85 -24.51
N GLU A 329 -17.04 -11.13 -25.61
CA GLU A 329 -16.21 -11.25 -26.80
C GLU A 329 -15.21 -10.08 -26.86
N LEU A 330 -14.18 -10.22 -27.71
CA LEU A 330 -13.16 -9.18 -27.86
C LEU A 330 -13.76 -7.80 -28.15
N ASP A 331 -14.84 -7.72 -28.94
CA ASP A 331 -15.48 -6.46 -29.31
C ASP A 331 -16.05 -5.70 -28.11
N ASP A 332 -16.51 -6.42 -27.08
CA ASP A 332 -17.05 -5.82 -25.85
C ASP A 332 -15.95 -5.18 -25.00
N VAL A 333 -14.75 -5.79 -24.98
CA VAL A 333 -13.64 -5.38 -24.12
C VAL A 333 -12.49 -4.73 -24.88
N ARG A 334 -12.61 -4.52 -26.19
CA ARG A 334 -11.55 -4.00 -27.06
C ARG A 334 -10.91 -2.72 -26.50
N GLY A 335 -11.74 -1.79 -26.02
CA GLY A 335 -11.28 -0.54 -25.42
C GLY A 335 -10.49 -0.74 -24.12
N SER A 336 -10.92 -1.70 -23.29
CA SER A 336 -10.25 -2.06 -22.04
C SER A 336 -8.91 -2.74 -22.29
N VAL A 337 -8.86 -3.70 -23.22
CA VAL A 337 -7.62 -4.37 -23.65
C VAL A 337 -6.62 -3.35 -24.20
N LYS A 338 -7.08 -2.45 -25.08
CA LYS A 338 -6.24 -1.38 -25.61
C LYS A 338 -5.70 -0.46 -24.50
N SER A 339 -6.56 -0.04 -23.57
CA SER A 339 -6.16 0.83 -22.44
C SER A 339 -5.15 0.15 -21.52
N TYR A 340 -5.31 -1.16 -21.28
CA TYR A 340 -4.35 -1.97 -20.55
C TYR A 340 -2.99 -1.98 -21.25
N LEU A 341 -2.95 -2.28 -22.55
CA LEU A 341 -1.72 -2.30 -23.33
C LEU A 341 -1.01 -0.93 -23.35
N GLU A 342 -1.77 0.16 -23.50
CA GLU A 342 -1.23 1.53 -23.44
C GLU A 342 -0.59 1.83 -22.08
N THR A 343 -1.28 1.47 -20.99
CA THR A 343 -0.81 1.67 -19.61
C THR A 343 0.42 0.81 -19.29
N THR A 344 0.43 -0.44 -19.74
CA THR A 344 1.56 -1.37 -19.57
C THR A 344 2.79 -0.84 -20.30
N ARG A 345 2.65 -0.46 -21.57
CA ARG A 345 3.76 0.09 -22.36
C ARG A 345 4.31 1.39 -21.78
N GLU A 346 3.42 2.28 -21.30
CA GLU A 346 3.83 3.51 -20.61
C GLU A 346 4.64 3.22 -19.35
N THR A 347 4.16 2.27 -18.53
CA THR A 347 4.81 1.87 -17.29
C THR A 347 6.16 1.20 -17.54
N GLU A 348 6.24 0.28 -18.49
CA GLU A 348 7.49 -0.37 -18.89
C GLU A 348 8.51 0.64 -19.42
N TRP A 349 8.07 1.57 -20.27
CA TRP A 349 8.94 2.62 -20.79
C TRP A 349 9.52 3.48 -19.66
N TYR A 350 8.68 3.93 -18.73
CA TYR A 350 9.13 4.73 -17.59
C TYR A 350 10.07 3.95 -16.66
N ASN A 351 9.75 2.68 -16.38
CA ASN A 351 10.61 1.81 -15.58
C ASN A 351 11.98 1.62 -16.24
N ASN A 352 12.04 1.47 -17.57
CA ASN A 352 13.30 1.42 -18.31
C ASN A 352 14.10 2.72 -18.20
N GLU A 353 13.46 3.89 -18.26
CA GLU A 353 14.13 5.17 -18.03
C GLU A 353 14.68 5.28 -16.60
N LEU A 354 13.89 4.83 -15.61
CA LEU A 354 14.32 4.79 -14.22
C LEU A 354 15.53 3.87 -14.01
N GLU A 355 15.58 2.70 -14.66
CA GLU A 355 16.75 1.81 -14.60
C GLU A 355 17.98 2.40 -15.27
N LYS A 356 17.82 3.14 -16.38
CA LYS A 356 18.92 3.88 -17.01
C LYS A 356 19.50 4.91 -16.05
N TRP A 357 18.64 5.69 -15.36
CA TRP A 357 19.12 6.65 -14.36
C TRP A 357 19.73 5.95 -13.15
N ASN A 358 19.13 4.85 -12.69
CA ASN A 358 19.65 4.04 -11.59
C ASN A 358 21.07 3.51 -11.89
N SER A 359 21.37 3.23 -13.15
CA SER A 359 22.68 2.74 -13.62
C SER A 359 23.71 3.85 -13.86
N ASP A 360 23.29 5.13 -13.92
CA ASP A 360 24.22 6.26 -14.05
C ASP A 360 25.03 6.44 -12.76
N THR A 361 26.35 6.40 -12.91
CA THR A 361 27.33 6.52 -11.81
C THR A 361 27.18 7.79 -10.98
N ARG A 362 26.59 8.86 -11.55
CA ARG A 362 26.25 10.09 -10.82
C ARG A 362 25.30 9.82 -9.64
N PHE A 363 24.48 8.79 -9.74
CA PHE A 363 23.53 8.41 -8.70
C PHE A 363 24.01 7.24 -7.82
N ASN A 364 25.31 6.94 -7.81
CA ASN A 364 25.86 5.96 -6.88
C ASN A 364 25.59 6.33 -5.42
N ILE A 365 25.29 5.31 -4.62
CA ILE A 365 24.96 5.47 -3.20
C ILE A 365 26.24 5.72 -2.41
N ILE A 366 26.25 6.78 -1.63
CA ILE A 366 27.25 7.03 -0.60
C ILE A 366 26.60 6.74 0.74
N LYS A 367 26.90 5.58 1.33
CA LYS A 367 26.31 5.13 2.59
C LYS A 367 26.85 5.92 3.78
N ASN A 368 25.96 6.18 4.74
CA ASN A 368 26.34 6.56 6.10
C ASN A 368 26.32 5.28 6.95
N ASP A 369 27.43 4.53 6.92
CA ASP A 369 27.49 3.21 7.57
C ASP A 369 27.14 3.29 9.07
N THR A 370 27.50 4.37 9.76
CA THR A 370 27.13 4.55 11.17
C THR A 370 25.62 4.53 11.41
N VAL A 371 24.84 5.17 10.53
CA VAL A 371 23.38 5.19 10.66
C VAL A 371 22.77 3.93 10.09
N TYR A 372 23.24 3.48 8.92
CA TYR A 372 22.75 2.29 8.24
C TYR A 372 22.93 1.02 9.08
N ASP A 373 24.11 0.83 9.67
CA ASP A 373 24.42 -0.33 10.52
C ASP A 373 23.70 -0.28 11.87
N SER A 374 23.31 0.92 12.33
CA SER A 374 22.53 1.08 13.57
C SER A 374 21.08 0.61 13.43
N ILE A 375 20.60 0.37 12.20
CA ILE A 375 19.27 -0.14 11.91
C ILE A 375 19.36 -1.67 11.92
N THR A 376 19.08 -2.25 13.09
CA THR A 376 19.01 -3.70 13.33
C THR A 376 17.55 -4.13 13.50
N TYR A 377 17.29 -5.43 13.35
CA TYR A 377 15.94 -5.97 13.54
C TYR A 377 15.40 -5.68 14.96
N GLU A 378 16.26 -5.75 15.99
CA GLU A 378 15.87 -5.44 17.37
C GLU A 378 15.52 -3.96 17.56
N THR A 379 16.21 -3.05 16.86
CA THR A 379 15.85 -1.62 16.88
C THR A 379 14.55 -1.33 16.15
N TYR A 380 14.22 -2.13 15.13
CA TYR A 380 12.95 -2.06 14.41
C TYR A 380 11.78 -2.53 15.29
N LEU A 381 11.92 -3.68 15.97
CA LEU A 381 10.88 -4.21 16.86
C LEU A 381 10.51 -3.24 17.99
N LYS A 382 11.49 -2.53 18.57
CA LYS A 382 11.24 -1.55 19.63
C LYS A 382 10.41 -0.32 19.20
N LYS A 383 10.23 -0.13 17.88
CA LYS A 383 9.46 0.98 17.31
C LYS A 383 8.04 0.57 16.90
N LYS A 384 7.76 -0.73 16.88
CA LYS A 384 6.42 -1.30 16.68
C LYS A 384 5.64 -1.16 17.99
#